data_AF-A0A1C7M0E1-F1
#
_entry.id   AF-A0A1C7M0E1-F1
#
_cell.length_a   1.000
_cell.length_b   1.000
_cell.length_c   1.000
_cell.angle_alpha   90.00
_cell.angle_beta   90.00
_cell.angle_gamma   90.00
#
_symmetry.space_group_name_H-M   'P 1'
#
loop_
_entity.id
_entity.type
_entity.pdbx_description
1 polymer ?
#
loop_
_entity_poly.entity_id
_entity_poly.type
_entity_poly.pdbx_seq_one_letter_code
_entity_poly.pdbx_strand_id
1 'polypeptide(L)'
;MTTAMPARGHHTAPVFDPKEPRMLLRFFEDLEYLFTTLATAPTNELKKRHAVRYAPIDVADMWDQLPSYADATKTYEEWREEVKAFYPTADANRKYTLQDLDLLIGERSRLGISTAADLGDYYREFFKITEFLRSRQRLSTSEIARTFYKPFTPTLWQSVHSRLQLKYPDHNPDDFWPLRHILDAAHYVLHGTRVDAPAQGIPAAATTSTALPPGTIKTEDFTSLIETVTRTIAQAFATSANMAFANAQPQTSRVSNIANANPNTTSEVVTTAENSGT
;
A
#
# COMPACT_ATOMS: atom_id res chain seq x y z
N MET A 1 18.18 -43.10 5.23
CA MET A 1 19.57 -42.61 5.39
C MET A 1 19.58 -41.70 6.61
N THR A 2 20.43 -41.99 7.59
CA THR A 2 20.50 -41.21 8.84
C THR A 2 21.26 -39.93 8.57
N THR A 3 20.56 -38.81 8.37
CA THR A 3 21.20 -37.51 8.17
C THR A 3 21.69 -37.01 9.54
N ALA A 4 23.00 -36.94 9.74
CA ALA A 4 23.57 -36.31 10.93
C ALA A 4 23.37 -34.78 10.89
N MET A 5 23.43 -34.13 12.05
CA MET A 5 23.34 -32.67 12.15
C MET A 5 24.42 -31.98 11.29
N PRO A 6 24.08 -30.98 10.46
CA PRO A 6 25.04 -30.26 9.62
C PRO A 6 26.21 -29.67 10.42
N ALA A 7 27.41 -29.63 9.86
CA ALA A 7 28.50 -28.88 10.49
C ALA A 7 28.20 -27.37 10.47
N ARG A 8 28.67 -26.62 11.48
CA ARG A 8 28.56 -25.14 11.50
C ARG A 8 29.22 -24.57 10.24
N GLY A 9 28.52 -23.70 9.52
CA GLY A 9 29.00 -23.12 8.26
C GLY A 9 28.80 -23.98 7.01
N HIS A 10 28.23 -25.19 7.14
CA HIS A 10 27.79 -25.96 5.98
C HIS A 10 26.58 -25.29 5.33
N HIS A 11 26.42 -25.42 4.01
CA HIS A 11 25.31 -24.78 3.28
C HIS A 11 23.91 -25.28 3.67
N THR A 12 23.82 -26.37 4.43
CA THR A 12 22.57 -26.92 4.99
C THR A 12 22.38 -26.58 6.47
N ALA A 13 23.34 -25.88 7.09
CA ALA A 13 23.23 -25.46 8.48
C ALA A 13 22.31 -24.23 8.58
N PRO A 14 21.44 -24.16 9.60
CA PRO A 14 20.63 -22.98 9.85
C PRO A 14 21.54 -21.77 10.14
N VAL A 15 21.17 -20.62 9.61
CA VAL A 15 21.90 -19.36 9.80
C VAL A 15 20.97 -18.35 10.46
N PHE A 16 21.49 -17.67 11.48
CA PHE A 16 20.79 -16.60 12.17
C PHE A 16 21.58 -15.29 12.04
N ASP A 17 20.95 -14.24 11.50
CA ASP A 17 21.49 -12.88 11.52
C ASP A 17 20.84 -12.09 12.68
N PRO A 18 21.61 -11.64 13.69
CA PRO A 18 21.09 -10.86 14.81
C PRO A 18 20.52 -9.49 14.38
N LYS A 19 20.94 -8.97 13.22
CA LYS A 19 20.46 -7.70 12.65
C LYS A 19 19.06 -7.81 12.07
N GLU A 20 18.63 -9.02 11.74
CA GLU A 20 17.27 -9.30 11.30
C GLU A 20 16.58 -10.24 12.30
N PRO A 21 16.07 -9.73 13.45
CA PRO A 21 15.40 -10.53 14.47
C PRO A 21 14.26 -11.41 13.92
N ARG A 22 13.66 -11.03 12.80
CA ARG A 22 12.62 -11.82 12.10
C ARG A 22 13.12 -13.18 11.63
N MET A 23 14.41 -13.34 11.37
CA MET A 23 15.03 -14.61 11.01
C MET A 23 15.09 -15.59 12.18
N LEU A 24 14.93 -15.14 13.43
CA LEU A 24 14.97 -16.01 14.61
C LEU A 24 13.92 -17.11 14.55
N LEU A 25 12.70 -16.77 14.13
CA LEU A 25 11.62 -17.76 13.98
C LEU A 25 11.97 -18.78 12.91
N ARG A 26 12.51 -18.32 11.77
CA ARG A 26 12.91 -19.18 10.67
C ARG A 26 14.06 -20.12 11.06
N PHE A 27 15.03 -19.60 11.79
CA PHE A 27 16.15 -20.36 12.33
C PHE A 27 15.66 -21.51 13.23
N PHE A 28 14.70 -21.24 14.12
CA PHE A 28 14.11 -22.29 14.95
C PHE A 28 13.25 -23.29 14.14
N GLU A 29 12.51 -22.85 13.13
CA GLU A 29 11.80 -23.75 12.20
C GLU A 29 12.76 -24.70 11.48
N ASP A 30 13.88 -24.19 10.98
CA ASP A 30 14.90 -24.98 10.28
C ASP A 30 15.57 -25.99 11.24
N LEU A 31 15.80 -25.61 12.50
CA LEU A 31 16.31 -26.53 13.52
C LEU A 31 15.31 -27.64 13.85
N GLU A 32 14.02 -27.31 14.02
CA GLU A 32 12.98 -28.32 14.26
C GLU A 32 12.85 -29.27 13.07
N TYR A 33 12.91 -28.75 11.84
CA TYR A 33 12.96 -29.58 10.65
C TYR A 33 14.15 -30.55 10.71
N LEU A 34 15.36 -30.06 11.02
CA LEU A 34 16.53 -30.93 11.19
C LEU A 34 16.34 -31.96 12.29
N PHE A 35 15.75 -31.59 13.44
CA PHE A 35 15.47 -32.54 14.52
C PHE A 35 14.50 -33.64 14.09
N THR A 36 13.51 -33.34 13.24
CA THR A 36 12.58 -34.36 12.71
C THR A 36 13.22 -35.33 11.72
N THR A 37 14.29 -34.90 11.04
CA THR A 37 15.02 -35.77 10.08
C THR A 37 15.98 -36.75 10.73
N LEU A 38 16.26 -36.58 12.03
CA LEU A 38 17.12 -37.49 12.78
C LEU A 38 16.40 -38.83 13.04
N ALA A 39 17.14 -39.93 12.97
CA ALA A 39 16.61 -41.27 13.27
C ALA A 39 16.21 -41.44 14.75
N THR A 40 16.70 -40.59 15.64
CA THR A 40 16.39 -40.60 17.06
C THR A 40 16.05 -39.18 17.49
N ALA A 41 14.95 -39.04 18.23
CA ALA A 41 14.55 -37.75 18.77
C ALA A 41 15.64 -37.21 19.72
N PRO A 42 16.21 -36.02 19.44
CA PRO A 42 17.24 -35.45 20.29
C PRO A 42 16.64 -35.03 21.65
N THR A 43 17.42 -35.17 22.71
CA THR A 43 17.04 -34.67 24.05
C THR A 43 16.93 -33.15 24.04
N ASN A 44 16.16 -32.58 24.99
CA ASN A 44 16.04 -31.13 25.13
C ASN A 44 17.39 -30.42 25.25
N GLU A 45 18.32 -31.00 26.03
CA GLU A 45 19.69 -30.49 26.17
C GLU A 45 20.43 -30.46 24.83
N LEU A 46 20.31 -31.52 24.02
CA LEU A 46 20.96 -31.60 22.73
C LEU A 46 20.36 -30.58 21.75
N LYS A 47 19.04 -30.38 21.77
CA LYS A 47 18.37 -29.34 20.98
C LYS A 47 18.89 -27.94 21.32
N LYS A 48 18.96 -27.59 22.61
CA LYS A 48 19.50 -26.30 23.09
C LYS A 48 20.95 -26.12 22.64
N ARG A 49 21.81 -27.14 22.81
CA ARG A 49 23.21 -27.10 22.38
C ARG A 49 23.38 -26.90 20.88
N HIS A 50 22.55 -27.54 20.07
CA HIS A 50 22.56 -27.33 18.62
C HIS A 50 22.13 -25.90 18.25
N ALA A 51 21.10 -25.36 18.89
CA ALA A 51 20.68 -23.98 18.66
C ALA A 51 21.81 -22.97 18.95
N VAL A 52 22.48 -23.10 20.10
CA VAL A 52 23.65 -22.26 20.45
C VAL A 52 24.80 -22.45 19.47
N ARG A 53 25.07 -23.68 19.01
CA ARG A 53 26.16 -23.97 18.07
C ARG A 53 26.04 -23.27 16.72
N TYR A 54 24.82 -23.12 16.20
CA TYR A 54 24.60 -22.46 14.90
C TYR A 54 24.44 -20.95 15.01
N ALA A 55 24.25 -20.42 16.22
CA ALA A 55 24.20 -18.98 16.44
C ALA A 55 25.57 -18.30 16.20
N PRO A 56 25.58 -17.00 15.84
CA PRO A 56 26.76 -16.17 15.90
C PRO A 56 27.35 -16.11 17.31
N ILE A 57 28.66 -15.86 17.44
CA ILE A 57 29.37 -15.98 18.72
C ILE A 57 28.75 -15.12 19.83
N ASP A 58 28.46 -13.84 19.55
CA ASP A 58 27.89 -12.93 20.54
C ASP A 58 26.48 -13.37 21.00
N VAL A 59 25.72 -13.98 20.10
CA VAL A 59 24.37 -14.50 20.40
C VAL A 59 24.46 -15.83 21.15
N ALA A 60 25.40 -16.68 20.77
CA ALA A 60 25.66 -17.95 21.44
C ALA A 60 26.04 -17.72 22.90
N ASP A 61 26.93 -16.76 23.16
CA ASP A 61 27.33 -16.39 24.53
C ASP A 61 26.13 -15.88 25.33
N MET A 62 25.28 -15.03 24.75
CA MET A 62 24.05 -14.58 25.41
C MET A 62 23.09 -15.74 25.73
N TRP A 63 22.91 -16.66 24.78
CA TRP A 63 22.01 -17.81 24.93
C TRP A 63 22.50 -18.83 25.95
N ASP A 64 23.83 -18.99 26.10
CA ASP A 64 24.48 -19.85 27.09
C ASP A 64 24.31 -19.33 28.52
N GLN A 65 24.22 -18.01 28.70
CA GLN A 65 23.99 -17.37 30.01
C GLN A 65 22.53 -17.44 30.49
N LEU A 66 21.59 -17.97 29.69
CA LEU A 66 20.19 -18.05 30.11
C LEU A 66 19.99 -19.08 31.22
N PRO A 67 19.25 -18.76 32.29
CA PRO A 67 19.03 -19.69 33.40
C PRO A 67 18.32 -20.96 32.93
N SER A 68 17.41 -20.86 31.95
CA SER A 68 16.74 -22.02 31.35
C SER A 68 17.65 -22.87 30.46
N TYR A 69 18.83 -22.39 30.06
CA TYR A 69 19.80 -23.18 29.31
C TYR A 69 20.53 -24.17 30.24
N ALA A 70 21.00 -23.67 31.38
CA ALA A 70 21.69 -24.47 32.39
C ALA A 70 20.76 -25.42 33.16
N ASP A 71 19.48 -25.05 33.30
CA ASP A 71 18.48 -25.87 33.98
C ASP A 71 18.04 -27.06 33.10
N ALA A 72 18.41 -28.27 33.53
CA ALA A 72 18.04 -29.53 32.89
C ALA A 72 16.54 -29.86 33.02
N THR A 73 15.82 -29.22 33.96
CA THR A 73 14.38 -29.40 34.12
C THR A 73 13.58 -28.59 33.10
N LYS A 74 14.21 -27.57 32.48
CA LYS A 74 13.57 -26.72 31.48
C LYS A 74 13.56 -27.36 30.10
N THR A 75 12.41 -27.30 29.44
CA THR A 75 12.29 -27.84 28.08
C THR A 75 12.98 -26.94 27.05
N TYR A 76 13.16 -27.48 25.85
CA TYR A 76 13.66 -26.68 24.73
C TYR A 76 12.69 -25.54 24.38
N GLU A 77 11.38 -25.78 24.50
CA GLU A 77 10.34 -24.80 24.22
C GLU A 77 10.35 -23.65 25.23
N GLU A 78 10.50 -23.93 26.52
CA GLU A 78 10.60 -22.88 27.56
C GLU A 78 11.84 -21.98 27.34
N TRP A 79 13.00 -22.59 27.06
CA TRP A 79 14.21 -21.86 26.72
C TRP A 79 14.03 -21.03 25.43
N ARG A 80 13.37 -21.59 24.42
CA ARG A 80 13.09 -20.88 23.16
C ARG A 80 12.18 -19.67 23.37
N GLU A 81 11.18 -19.75 24.24
CA GLU A 81 10.33 -18.60 24.58
C GLU A 81 11.12 -17.53 25.36
N GLU A 82 12.01 -17.92 26.27
CA GLU A 82 12.92 -16.98 26.93
C GLU A 82 13.85 -16.28 25.90
N VAL A 83 14.43 -17.04 24.97
CA VAL A 83 15.22 -16.47 23.87
C VAL A 83 14.39 -15.49 23.04
N LYS A 84 13.14 -15.83 22.67
CA LYS A 84 12.25 -14.92 21.93
C LYS A 84 11.95 -13.63 22.69
N ALA A 85 11.88 -13.66 24.03
CA ALA A 85 11.63 -12.47 24.84
C ALA A 85 12.74 -11.40 24.71
N PHE A 86 13.99 -11.81 24.47
CA PHE A 86 15.10 -10.89 24.19
C PHE A 86 15.01 -10.21 22.81
N TYR A 87 14.17 -10.74 21.91
CA TYR A 87 13.95 -10.19 20.58
C TYR A 87 12.50 -9.74 20.40
N PRO A 88 12.05 -8.65 21.05
CA PRO A 88 10.68 -8.15 20.93
C PRO A 88 10.32 -7.72 19.50
N THR A 89 11.30 -7.40 18.65
CA THR A 89 11.12 -7.16 17.21
C THR A 89 10.97 -8.44 16.37
N ALA A 90 11.35 -9.60 16.92
CA ALA A 90 11.08 -10.91 16.33
C ALA A 90 9.64 -11.39 16.62
N ASP A 91 8.87 -10.63 17.39
CA ASP A 91 7.49 -10.98 17.73
C ASP A 91 6.66 -11.16 16.45
N ALA A 92 6.18 -12.38 16.24
CA ALA A 92 5.25 -12.74 15.18
C ALA A 92 3.95 -11.94 15.23
N ASN A 93 3.63 -11.23 16.32
CA ASN A 93 2.47 -10.34 16.41
C ASN A 93 2.70 -8.96 15.77
N ARG A 94 3.94 -8.51 15.56
CA ARG A 94 4.25 -7.14 15.07
C ARG A 94 5.05 -7.11 13.75
N LYS A 95 5.02 -8.20 12.97
CA LYS A 95 5.76 -8.30 11.70
C LYS A 95 5.36 -7.25 10.66
N TYR A 96 4.08 -6.90 10.55
CA TYR A 96 3.65 -5.82 9.67
C TYR A 96 2.58 -4.97 10.34
N THR A 97 2.62 -3.68 10.05
CA THR A 97 1.72 -2.66 10.55
C THR A 97 0.92 -2.05 9.40
N LEU A 98 -0.15 -1.30 9.73
CA LEU A 98 -0.88 -0.52 8.72
C LEU A 98 0.02 0.55 8.08
N GLN A 99 0.98 1.09 8.84
CA GLN A 99 1.97 2.03 8.31
C GLN A 99 2.87 1.38 7.25
N ASP A 100 3.26 0.12 7.43
CA ASP A 100 4.04 -0.60 6.41
C ASP A 100 3.24 -0.78 5.11
N LEU A 101 1.93 -1.01 5.23
CA LEU A 101 1.03 -1.07 4.07
C LEU A 101 0.93 0.29 3.37
N ASP A 102 0.75 1.38 4.12
CA ASP A 102 0.68 2.75 3.57
C ASP A 102 2.00 3.18 2.92
N LEU A 103 3.13 2.81 3.52
CA LEU A 103 4.47 3.04 2.94
C LEU A 103 4.64 2.31 1.61
N LEU A 104 4.25 1.02 1.55
CA LEU A 104 4.30 0.25 0.30
C LEU A 104 3.45 0.91 -0.79
N ILE A 105 2.23 1.35 -0.45
CA ILE A 105 1.33 2.01 -1.40
C ILE A 105 1.94 3.33 -1.87
N GLY A 106 2.48 4.14 -0.96
CA GLY A 106 3.11 5.42 -1.30
C GLY A 106 4.33 5.23 -2.20
N GLU A 107 5.17 4.25 -1.89
CA GLU A 107 6.35 3.92 -2.70
C GLU A 107 5.96 3.46 -4.10
N ARG A 108 5.00 2.53 -4.22
CA ARG A 108 4.55 2.00 -5.50
C ARG A 108 3.75 3.01 -6.31
N SER A 109 3.02 3.91 -5.65
CA SER A 109 2.37 5.06 -6.31
C SER A 109 3.41 6.01 -6.91
N ARG A 110 4.53 6.25 -6.21
CA ARG A 110 5.62 7.10 -6.68
C ARG A 110 6.43 6.47 -7.82
N LEU A 111 6.74 5.18 -7.72
CA LEU A 111 7.47 4.44 -8.75
C LEU A 111 6.61 4.19 -10.00
N GLY A 112 5.30 4.05 -9.81
CA GLY A 112 4.36 3.63 -10.84
C GLY A 112 4.45 2.12 -11.09
N ILE A 113 3.34 1.54 -11.55
CA ILE A 113 3.26 0.15 -11.98
C ILE A 113 3.04 0.17 -13.49
N SER A 114 4.06 -0.18 -14.26
CA SER A 114 4.06 -0.01 -15.72
C SER A 114 4.17 -1.32 -16.49
N THR A 115 4.74 -2.35 -15.86
CA THR A 115 4.93 -3.67 -16.46
C THR A 115 4.25 -4.76 -15.62
N ALA A 116 4.01 -5.91 -16.25
CA ALA A 116 3.54 -7.10 -15.53
C ALA A 116 4.52 -7.58 -14.45
N ALA A 117 5.83 -7.33 -14.63
CA ALA A 117 6.85 -7.60 -13.62
C ALA A 117 6.67 -6.70 -12.39
N ASP A 118 6.51 -5.38 -12.59
CA ASP A 118 6.26 -4.41 -11.52
C ASP A 118 4.99 -4.77 -10.73
N LEU A 119 3.93 -5.18 -11.43
CA LEU A 119 2.68 -5.61 -10.81
C LEU A 119 2.90 -6.88 -9.98
N GLY A 120 3.68 -7.84 -10.49
CA GLY A 120 4.03 -9.06 -9.77
C GLY A 120 4.86 -8.80 -8.51
N ASP A 121 5.84 -7.90 -8.59
CA ASP A 121 6.64 -7.47 -7.43
C ASP A 121 5.77 -6.79 -6.37
N TYR A 122 4.95 -5.84 -6.78
CA TYR A 122 3.99 -5.18 -5.89
C TYR A 122 3.04 -6.19 -5.23
N TYR A 123 2.44 -7.09 -6.01
CA TYR A 123 1.50 -8.07 -5.49
C TYR A 123 2.14 -8.99 -4.43
N ARG A 124 3.40 -9.42 -4.63
CA ARG A 124 4.12 -10.24 -3.66
C ARG A 124 4.32 -9.53 -2.32
N GLU A 125 4.71 -8.25 -2.35
CA GLU A 125 4.91 -7.46 -1.12
C GLU A 125 3.58 -7.13 -0.44
N PHE A 126 2.59 -6.70 -1.24
CA PHE A 126 1.25 -6.39 -0.77
C PHE A 126 0.61 -7.59 -0.08
N PHE A 127 0.64 -8.76 -0.73
CA PHE A 127 0.07 -10.00 -0.18
C PHE A 127 0.67 -10.37 1.17
N LYS A 128 2.01 -10.30 1.31
CA LYS A 128 2.71 -10.61 2.57
C LYS A 128 2.22 -9.72 3.71
N ILE A 129 2.07 -8.43 3.47
CA ILE A 129 1.62 -7.46 4.49
C ILE A 129 0.14 -7.63 4.79
N THR A 130 -0.71 -7.67 3.77
CA THR A 130 -2.17 -7.71 3.96
C THR A 130 -2.65 -9.02 4.56
N GLU A 131 -2.04 -10.16 4.18
CA GLU A 131 -2.42 -11.47 4.73
C GLU A 131 -2.06 -11.57 6.22
N PHE A 132 -0.91 -11.00 6.59
CA PHE A 132 -0.53 -10.87 8.00
C PHE A 132 -1.56 -10.02 8.78
N LEU A 133 -1.90 -8.84 8.27
CA LEU A 133 -2.88 -7.95 8.90
C LEU A 133 -4.28 -8.59 8.98
N ARG A 134 -4.67 -9.36 7.96
CA ARG A 134 -5.93 -10.13 7.90
C ARG A 134 -5.98 -11.21 8.98
N SER A 135 -4.91 -11.99 9.12
CA SER A 135 -4.82 -13.05 10.15
C SER A 135 -4.95 -12.50 11.57
N ARG A 136 -4.61 -11.21 11.78
CA ARG A 136 -4.73 -10.50 13.04
C ARG A 136 -6.02 -9.69 13.17
N GLN A 137 -6.96 -9.83 12.24
CA GLN A 137 -8.22 -9.08 12.19
C GLN A 137 -8.03 -7.56 12.20
N ARG A 138 -6.88 -7.07 11.72
CA ARG A 138 -6.57 -5.63 11.62
C ARG A 138 -6.99 -5.02 10.29
N LEU A 139 -7.31 -5.86 9.31
CA LEU A 139 -7.73 -5.47 7.98
C LEU A 139 -8.71 -6.51 7.42
N SER A 140 -9.83 -6.04 6.89
CA SER A 140 -10.85 -6.88 6.27
C SER A 140 -10.57 -7.14 4.79
N THR A 141 -11.19 -8.18 4.22
CA THR A 141 -11.03 -8.53 2.80
C THR A 141 -11.45 -7.40 1.86
N SER A 142 -12.48 -6.64 2.22
CA SER A 142 -12.95 -5.49 1.42
C SER A 142 -11.96 -4.33 1.46
N GLU A 143 -11.35 -4.04 2.61
CA GLU A 143 -10.30 -3.03 2.74
C GLU A 143 -9.04 -3.42 1.97
N ILE A 144 -8.63 -4.69 2.01
CA ILE A 144 -7.52 -5.21 1.20
C ILE A 144 -7.77 -4.95 -0.28
N ALA A 145 -8.96 -5.32 -0.78
CA ALA A 145 -9.31 -5.13 -2.18
C ALA A 145 -9.33 -3.65 -2.59
N ARG A 146 -9.90 -2.77 -1.76
CA ARG A 146 -9.92 -1.31 -2.00
C ARG A 146 -8.54 -0.67 -1.97
N THR A 147 -7.64 -1.23 -1.17
CA THR A 147 -6.29 -0.70 -1.00
C THR A 147 -5.37 -1.11 -2.16
N PHE A 148 -5.63 -2.26 -2.78
CA PHE A 148 -4.77 -2.83 -3.81
C PHE A 148 -4.56 -1.92 -5.04
N TYR A 149 -5.62 -1.24 -5.52
CA TYR A 149 -5.53 -0.39 -6.71
C TYR A 149 -5.16 1.08 -6.42
N LYS A 150 -5.01 1.48 -5.15
CA LYS A 150 -4.57 2.83 -4.78
C LYS A 150 -3.26 3.31 -5.43
N PRO A 151 -2.22 2.48 -5.58
CA PRO A 151 -0.98 2.92 -6.22
C PRO A 151 -1.05 2.96 -7.74
N PHE A 152 -2.16 2.57 -8.37
CA PHE A 152 -2.27 2.57 -9.82
C PHE A 152 -2.34 4.01 -10.33
N THR A 153 -1.67 4.28 -11.44
CA THR A 153 -1.83 5.55 -12.13
C THR A 153 -3.29 5.68 -12.62
N PRO A 154 -3.84 6.90 -12.73
CA PRO A 154 -5.20 7.09 -13.21
C PRO A 154 -5.46 6.41 -14.55
N THR A 155 -4.49 6.46 -15.46
CA THR A 155 -4.56 5.81 -16.78
C THR A 155 -4.64 4.29 -16.67
N LEU A 156 -3.78 3.67 -15.85
CA LEU A 156 -3.80 2.22 -15.62
C LEU A 156 -5.12 1.79 -14.99
N TRP A 157 -5.59 2.52 -13.97
CA TRP A 157 -6.85 2.20 -13.30
C TRP A 157 -8.04 2.26 -14.24
N GLN A 158 -8.13 3.27 -15.12
CA GLN A 158 -9.20 3.35 -16.12
C GLN A 158 -9.22 2.13 -17.04
N SER A 159 -8.06 1.72 -17.57
CA SER A 159 -7.96 0.53 -18.42
C SER A 159 -8.35 -0.75 -17.67
N VAL A 160 -7.93 -0.90 -16.42
CA VAL A 160 -8.31 -2.03 -15.54
C VAL A 160 -9.81 -2.04 -15.29
N HIS A 161 -10.38 -0.87 -14.98
CA HIS A 161 -11.80 -0.71 -14.70
C HIS A 161 -12.67 -1.03 -15.92
N SER A 162 -12.31 -0.54 -17.11
CA SER A 162 -13.00 -0.90 -18.37
C SER A 162 -12.95 -2.40 -18.63
N ARG A 163 -11.81 -3.06 -18.35
CA ARG A 163 -11.68 -4.51 -18.50
C ARG A 163 -12.54 -5.28 -17.49
N LEU A 164 -12.64 -4.79 -16.26
CA LEU A 164 -13.51 -5.37 -15.22
C LEU A 164 -14.98 -5.31 -15.63
N GLN A 165 -15.46 -4.16 -16.09
CA GLN A 165 -16.84 -3.98 -16.54
C GLN A 165 -17.19 -4.87 -17.73
N LEU A 166 -16.25 -5.06 -18.67
CA LEU A 166 -16.47 -5.93 -19.83
C LEU A 166 -16.57 -7.42 -19.43
N LYS A 167 -15.79 -7.84 -18.42
CA LYS A 167 -15.77 -9.24 -17.97
C LYS A 167 -16.90 -9.56 -16.99
N TYR A 168 -17.37 -8.56 -16.24
CA TYR A 168 -18.39 -8.69 -15.22
C TYR A 168 -19.45 -7.57 -15.38
N PRO A 169 -20.29 -7.66 -16.43
CA PRO A 169 -21.29 -6.62 -16.72
C PRO A 169 -22.37 -6.50 -15.65
N ASP A 170 -22.68 -7.61 -14.94
CA ASP A 170 -23.69 -7.65 -13.88
C ASP A 170 -23.15 -7.23 -12.49
N HIS A 171 -21.92 -6.71 -12.41
CA HIS A 171 -21.33 -6.29 -11.14
C HIS A 171 -21.99 -5.01 -10.61
N ASN A 172 -22.45 -5.04 -9.36
CA ASN A 172 -23.08 -3.88 -8.72
C ASN A 172 -22.03 -2.79 -8.41
N PRO A 173 -22.26 -1.51 -8.80
CA PRO A 173 -21.37 -0.41 -8.47
C PRO A 173 -21.06 -0.24 -6.97
N ASP A 174 -21.98 -0.62 -6.09
CA ASP A 174 -21.80 -0.52 -4.63
C ASP A 174 -20.91 -1.65 -4.06
N ASP A 175 -20.78 -2.75 -4.80
CA ASP A 175 -19.96 -3.89 -4.39
C ASP A 175 -18.49 -3.65 -4.69
N PHE A 176 -17.63 -4.02 -3.74
CA PHE A 176 -16.19 -3.95 -3.96
C PHE A 176 -15.74 -5.01 -4.98
N TRP A 177 -14.78 -4.64 -5.82
CA TRP A 177 -14.16 -5.58 -6.75
C TRP A 177 -13.30 -6.60 -5.98
N PRO A 178 -13.51 -7.92 -6.17
CA PRO A 178 -12.63 -8.92 -5.58
C PRO A 178 -11.19 -8.75 -6.05
N LEU A 179 -10.22 -8.87 -5.13
CA LEU A 179 -8.79 -8.70 -5.41
C LEU A 179 -8.32 -9.51 -6.62
N ARG A 180 -8.78 -10.76 -6.73
CA ARG A 180 -8.46 -11.65 -7.86
C ARG A 180 -8.90 -11.09 -9.22
N HIS A 181 -10.06 -10.42 -9.29
CA HIS A 181 -10.57 -9.86 -10.53
C HIS A 181 -9.74 -8.65 -10.94
N ILE A 182 -9.38 -7.80 -9.97
CA ILE A 182 -8.52 -6.63 -10.22
C ILE A 182 -7.14 -7.08 -10.70
N LEU A 183 -6.55 -8.09 -10.07
CA LEU A 183 -5.24 -8.63 -10.46
C LEU A 183 -5.25 -9.19 -11.89
N ASP A 184 -6.26 -9.99 -12.23
CA ASP A 184 -6.40 -10.59 -13.56
C ASP A 184 -6.62 -9.52 -14.65
N ALA A 185 -7.46 -8.53 -14.37
CA ALA A 185 -7.67 -7.40 -15.27
C ALA A 185 -6.39 -6.56 -15.45
N ALA A 186 -5.66 -6.28 -14.37
CA ALA A 186 -4.39 -5.55 -14.43
C ALA A 186 -3.31 -6.32 -15.19
N HIS A 187 -3.22 -7.64 -14.97
CA HIS A 187 -2.32 -8.49 -15.73
C HIS A 187 -2.65 -8.45 -17.23
N TYR A 188 -3.94 -8.52 -17.60
CA TYR A 188 -4.37 -8.40 -18.99
C TYR A 188 -3.98 -7.05 -19.61
N VAL A 189 -4.23 -5.94 -18.92
CA VAL A 189 -3.91 -4.60 -19.43
C VAL A 189 -2.39 -4.41 -19.59
N LEU A 190 -1.60 -4.91 -18.64
CA LEU A 190 -0.13 -4.79 -18.64
C LEU A 190 0.56 -5.78 -19.58
N HIS A 191 -0.06 -6.92 -19.90
CA HIS A 191 0.38 -7.80 -20.99
C HIS A 191 -0.09 -7.34 -22.36
N GLY A 192 -1.27 -6.72 -22.41
CA GLY A 192 -1.96 -6.27 -23.62
C GLY A 192 -1.47 -4.94 -24.18
N THR A 193 -0.50 -4.28 -23.54
CA THR A 193 0.16 -3.04 -24.04
C THR A 193 1.08 -3.29 -25.26
N ARG A 194 0.78 -4.32 -26.04
CA ARG A 194 1.20 -4.57 -27.42
C ARG A 194 0.04 -5.17 -28.24
N VAL A 195 -1.13 -4.55 -28.21
CA VAL A 195 -2.04 -4.59 -29.36
C VAL A 195 -2.59 -3.19 -29.53
N ASP A 196 -2.48 -2.71 -30.75
CA ASP A 196 -2.86 -1.41 -31.26
C ASP A 196 -4.06 -0.78 -30.56
N ALA A 197 -3.94 0.51 -30.24
CA ALA A 197 -5.11 1.35 -30.07
C ALA A 197 -6.04 1.11 -31.28
N PRO A 198 -7.29 0.68 -31.09
CA PRO A 198 -8.21 0.63 -32.20
C PRO A 198 -8.52 2.08 -32.56
N ALA A 199 -7.95 2.55 -33.67
CA ALA A 199 -8.65 3.52 -34.51
C ALA A 199 -10.07 2.97 -34.69
N GLN A 200 -11.07 3.77 -34.34
CA GLN A 200 -12.47 3.38 -34.46
C GLN A 200 -12.79 3.00 -35.91
N GLY A 201 -12.71 1.70 -36.19
CA GLY A 201 -13.26 1.08 -37.39
C GLY A 201 -14.76 0.89 -37.19
N ILE A 202 -15.53 1.69 -37.91
CA ILE A 202 -16.99 1.56 -38.05
C ILE A 202 -17.30 0.17 -38.62
N PRO A 203 -18.36 -0.54 -38.16
CA PRO A 203 -18.68 -1.87 -38.66
C PRO A 203 -19.27 -1.78 -40.07
N ALA A 204 -18.61 -2.39 -41.05
CA ALA A 204 -19.18 -2.60 -42.37
C ALA A 204 -20.10 -3.82 -42.33
N ALA A 205 -21.40 -3.60 -42.13
CA ALA A 205 -22.43 -4.58 -42.44
C ALA A 205 -22.61 -4.63 -43.97
N ALA A 206 -22.42 -5.82 -44.54
CA ALA A 206 -22.69 -6.07 -45.95
C ALA A 206 -24.19 -6.26 -46.18
N THR A 207 -24.75 -5.46 -47.09
CA THR A 207 -25.97 -5.83 -47.82
C THR A 207 -25.80 -5.47 -49.29
N THR A 208 -25.93 -6.49 -50.13
CA THR A 208 -25.93 -6.47 -51.59
C THR A 208 -27.04 -5.60 -52.18
N SER A 209 -26.73 -4.73 -53.15
CA SER A 209 -27.30 -4.81 -54.51
C SER A 209 -26.80 -3.72 -55.46
N THR A 210 -26.58 -4.17 -56.68
CA THR A 210 -26.12 -3.55 -57.94
C THR A 210 -26.88 -2.28 -58.37
N ALA A 211 -26.17 -1.24 -58.83
CA ALA A 211 -26.42 -0.49 -60.10
C ALA A 211 -25.49 0.75 -60.27
N LEU A 212 -24.88 0.88 -61.46
CA LEU A 212 -24.22 2.10 -62.01
C LEU A 212 -25.25 3.25 -62.24
N PRO A 213 -24.89 4.49 -62.70
CA PRO A 213 -23.68 5.33 -62.61
C PRO A 213 -24.02 6.73 -61.97
N PRO A 214 -23.76 7.89 -62.60
CA PRO A 214 -22.70 8.89 -62.34
C PRO A 214 -23.15 10.18 -61.60
N GLY A 215 -22.22 11.05 -61.17
CA GLY A 215 -22.57 12.47 -60.94
C GLY A 215 -21.77 13.23 -59.87
N THR A 216 -20.86 14.08 -60.33
CA THR A 216 -20.44 15.41 -59.80
C THR A 216 -21.14 15.95 -58.55
N ILE A 217 -20.36 16.42 -57.56
CA ILE A 217 -20.53 17.72 -56.86
C ILE A 217 -19.13 18.26 -56.51
N LYS A 218 -18.93 19.56 -56.81
CA LYS A 218 -17.72 20.35 -56.62
C LYS A 218 -17.37 20.54 -55.14
N THR A 219 -16.08 20.49 -54.83
CA THR A 219 -15.49 21.02 -53.60
C THR A 219 -15.52 22.55 -53.64
N GLU A 220 -16.29 23.17 -52.76
CA GLU A 220 -16.19 24.60 -52.45
C GLU A 220 -15.86 24.79 -50.97
N ASP A 221 -15.08 25.84 -50.73
CA ASP A 221 -14.16 26.16 -49.65
C ASP A 221 -14.71 26.16 -48.20
N PHE A 222 -14.13 25.31 -47.34
CA PHE A 222 -14.28 25.36 -45.88
C PHE A 222 -13.42 26.45 -45.19
N THR A 223 -12.63 27.21 -45.96
CA THR A 223 -11.77 28.29 -45.43
C THR A 223 -12.56 29.53 -44.99
N SER A 224 -13.76 29.77 -45.52
CA SER A 224 -14.62 30.91 -45.14
C SER A 224 -15.29 30.78 -43.76
N LEU A 225 -15.44 29.54 -43.26
CA LEU A 225 -16.06 29.29 -41.94
C LEU A 225 -15.10 29.56 -40.78
N ILE A 226 -13.79 29.43 -40.99
CA ILE A 226 -12.77 29.66 -39.96
C ILE A 226 -12.60 31.16 -39.68
N GLU A 227 -12.71 32.05 -40.68
CA GLU A 227 -12.66 33.51 -40.45
C GLU A 227 -13.88 34.03 -39.67
N THR A 228 -15.05 33.42 -39.88
CA THR A 228 -16.31 33.86 -39.25
C THR A 228 -16.35 33.54 -37.75
N VAL A 229 -15.80 32.40 -37.33
CA VAL A 229 -15.71 32.02 -35.90
C VAL A 229 -14.68 32.89 -35.17
N THR A 230 -13.54 33.17 -35.81
CA THR A 230 -12.48 33.99 -35.19
C THR A 230 -12.92 35.45 -34.98
N ARG A 231 -13.71 36.02 -35.90
CA ARG A 231 -14.27 37.39 -35.76
C ARG A 231 -15.31 37.50 -34.63
N THR A 232 -16.06 36.43 -34.37
CA THR A 232 -17.12 36.39 -33.36
C THR A 232 -16.58 36.34 -31.93
N ILE A 233 -15.43 35.68 -31.72
CA ILE A 233 -14.79 35.60 -30.39
C ILE A 233 -14.10 36.92 -30.02
N ALA A 234 -13.51 37.64 -30.98
CA ALA A 234 -12.88 38.94 -30.74
C ALA A 234 -13.90 40.03 -30.32
N GLN A 235 -15.13 39.98 -30.84
CA GLN A 235 -16.19 40.93 -30.47
C GLN A 235 -16.79 40.68 -29.07
N ALA A 236 -16.68 39.47 -28.52
CA ALA A 236 -17.19 39.14 -27.19
C ALA A 236 -16.26 39.58 -26.04
N PHE A 237 -14.96 39.76 -26.31
CA PHE A 237 -13.99 40.23 -25.30
C PHE A 237 -13.86 41.76 -25.23
N ALA A 238 -14.23 42.50 -26.28
CA ALA A 238 -14.23 43.97 -26.25
C ALA A 238 -15.41 44.57 -25.45
N THR A 239 -16.50 43.82 -25.27
CA THR A 239 -17.71 44.27 -24.55
C THR A 239 -17.63 44.07 -23.03
N SER A 240 -16.81 43.15 -22.52
CA SER A 240 -16.64 42.93 -21.07
C SER A 240 -15.61 43.87 -20.41
N ALA A 241 -14.72 44.49 -21.20
CA ALA A 241 -13.74 45.45 -20.69
C ALA A 241 -14.30 46.87 -20.47
N ASN A 242 -15.43 47.22 -21.08
CA ASN A 242 -16.04 48.57 -20.97
C ASN A 242 -17.11 48.71 -19.86
N MET A 243 -17.46 47.64 -19.12
CA MET A 243 -18.38 47.75 -17.97
C MET A 243 -17.70 47.82 -16.60
N ALA A 244 -16.37 47.69 -16.53
CA ALA A 244 -15.62 47.73 -15.26
C ALA A 244 -15.07 49.12 -14.87
N PHE A 245 -15.21 50.14 -15.72
CA PHE A 245 -14.70 51.51 -15.45
C PHE A 245 -15.78 52.57 -15.18
N ALA A 246 -17.06 52.18 -15.03
CA ALA A 246 -18.16 53.12 -14.81
C ALA A 246 -18.65 53.22 -13.35
N ASN A 247 -18.00 52.57 -12.36
CA ASN A 247 -18.49 52.64 -10.97
C ASN A 247 -17.40 52.81 -9.89
N ALA A 248 -16.55 53.80 -10.07
CA ALA A 248 -15.88 54.53 -8.98
C ALA A 248 -16.24 56.00 -9.20
N GLN A 249 -16.86 56.78 -8.30
CA GLN A 249 -16.51 57.12 -6.90
C GLN A 249 -17.61 58.08 -6.29
N PRO A 250 -17.44 58.82 -5.17
CA PRO A 250 -17.84 58.55 -3.77
C PRO A 250 -18.90 59.53 -3.15
N GLN A 251 -19.51 59.19 -1.99
CA GLN A 251 -20.17 60.14 -1.04
C GLN A 251 -20.17 59.55 0.41
N THR A 252 -19.25 59.92 1.30
CA THR A 252 -19.35 60.85 2.47
C THR A 252 -20.36 60.54 3.61
N SER A 253 -19.80 60.14 4.76
CA SER A 253 -20.02 60.58 6.16
C SER A 253 -21.42 60.88 6.73
N ARG A 254 -21.79 60.20 7.83
CA ARG A 254 -22.42 60.86 9.01
C ARG A 254 -22.10 60.14 10.33
N VAL A 255 -21.50 60.92 11.23
CA VAL A 255 -21.14 60.59 12.63
C VAL A 255 -22.35 60.79 13.53
N SER A 256 -22.52 59.91 14.53
CA SER A 256 -23.09 60.26 15.85
C SER A 256 -22.43 59.40 16.94
N ASN A 257 -21.61 60.06 17.76
CA ASN A 257 -21.12 59.62 19.06
C ASN A 257 -22.26 59.47 20.09
N ILE A 258 -22.05 58.62 21.10
CA ILE A 258 -22.27 58.81 22.56
C ILE A 258 -21.55 57.59 23.20
N ALA A 259 -20.34 57.76 23.75
CA ALA A 259 -20.06 58.04 25.18
C ALA A 259 -20.44 56.84 26.10
N ASN A 260 -19.70 56.39 27.10
CA ASN A 260 -18.44 56.76 27.75
C ASN A 260 -18.19 55.68 28.85
N ALA A 261 -16.92 55.54 29.25
CA ALA A 261 -16.45 55.13 30.58
C ALA A 261 -16.60 53.66 31.09
N ASN A 262 -15.42 53.00 31.09
CA ASN A 262 -14.78 52.14 32.13
C ASN A 262 -14.95 52.69 33.58
N PRO A 263 -14.43 52.12 34.73
CA PRO A 263 -13.58 50.93 34.96
C PRO A 263 -13.79 50.13 36.30
N ASN A 264 -13.00 49.06 36.47
CA ASN A 264 -12.36 48.53 37.71
C ASN A 264 -13.15 48.13 38.98
N THR A 265 -12.97 46.88 39.46
CA THR A 265 -12.63 46.49 40.87
C THR A 265 -12.41 44.94 40.92
N THR A 266 -11.22 44.41 41.26
CA THR A 266 -10.74 43.98 42.62
C THR A 266 -11.46 42.70 43.10
N SER A 267 -10.89 41.60 43.62
CA SER A 267 -9.64 41.29 44.34
C SER A 267 -9.44 39.76 44.46
N GLU A 268 -8.17 39.34 44.65
CA GLU A 268 -7.61 38.32 45.59
C GLU A 268 -8.14 36.87 45.60
N VAL A 269 -7.32 35.82 45.37
CA VAL A 269 -6.16 35.28 46.13
C VAL A 269 -6.49 34.90 47.57
N VAL A 270 -6.63 33.59 47.84
CA VAL A 270 -6.25 32.99 49.13
C VAL A 270 -5.66 31.60 48.89
N THR A 271 -4.39 31.48 49.27
CA THR A 271 -3.64 30.27 49.57
C THR A 271 -3.97 29.80 50.98
N THR A 272 -4.11 28.50 51.20
CA THR A 272 -3.78 27.90 52.51
C THR A 272 -3.14 26.54 52.29
N ALA A 273 -1.88 26.45 52.72
CA ALA A 273 -1.16 25.23 53.01
C ALA A 273 -1.27 24.92 54.51
N GLU A 274 -1.20 23.64 54.89
CA GLU A 274 -0.49 23.04 56.04
C GLU A 274 -1.00 21.58 56.19
N ASN A 275 -0.19 20.51 56.08
CA ASN A 275 0.90 20.01 56.96
C ASN A 275 0.32 19.48 58.30
N SER A 276 0.63 18.34 58.93
CA SER A 276 1.69 17.30 58.94
C SER A 276 1.01 15.95 59.34
N GLY A 277 1.55 14.75 59.14
CA GLY A 277 2.72 14.15 59.78
C GLY A 277 2.30 13.05 60.79
N THR A 278 2.70 11.79 60.52
CA THR A 278 3.18 10.70 61.40
C THR A 278 3.11 9.39 60.63
#